data_AF-A0A7W0ZBD7-F1
#
_entry.id   AF-A0A7W0ZBD7-F1
#
_cell.length_a   1.000
_cell.length_b   1.000
_cell.length_c   1.000
_cell.angle_alpha   90.00
_cell.angle_beta   90.00
_cell.angle_gamma   90.00
#
_symmetry.space_group_name_H-M   'P 1'
#
loop_
_entity.id
_entity.type
_entity.pdbx_description
1 polymer ?
#
loop_
_entity_poly.entity_id
_entity_poly.type
_entity_poly.pdbx_seq_one_letter_code
_entity_poly.pdbx_strand_id
1 'polypeptide(L)'
;PHKGIDVFETDLPDQLERLGTTHLVVAGMTASLCCESTGRRAMERGYDVTFLSNAIGADNPAAYEAAIHLTYPLIANAVLEVEEFLAALEDHEVGSPQPGDRVRGSDHGEIGEVKEVVEASPDTAGYLLVPRGLVLKHDTYIPLETVVRKVGHDVFVNIPKLIVAKMPWDLPPAAAEQEAKRGPRRGEVERLYRSRDPSSWEGARD
;
A
#
# COMPACT_ATOMS: atom_id res chain seq x y z
N PRO A 1 4.01 29.30 5.53
CA PRO A 1 4.69 28.63 4.39
C PRO A 1 4.95 27.15 4.71
N HIS A 2 4.45 26.23 3.88
CA HIS A 2 4.82 24.82 3.94
C HIS A 2 6.32 24.70 3.64
N LYS A 3 7.06 23.84 4.36
CA LYS A 3 8.53 23.72 4.20
C LYS A 3 8.93 23.04 2.88
N GLY A 4 7.99 22.38 2.20
CA GLY A 4 8.09 21.79 0.86
C GLY A 4 6.72 21.22 0.46
N ILE A 5 6.47 21.09 -0.85
CA ILE A 5 5.27 20.42 -1.41
C ILE A 5 5.60 19.03 -1.98
N ASP A 6 6.89 18.66 -1.97
CA ASP A 6 7.39 17.35 -2.36
C ASP A 6 7.54 16.46 -1.13
N VAL A 7 6.80 15.34 -1.09
CA VAL A 7 6.90 14.38 0.00
C VAL A 7 8.17 13.54 -0.08
N PHE A 8 8.90 13.54 -1.20
CA PHE A 8 10.21 12.87 -1.29
C PHE A 8 11.31 13.53 -0.43
N GLU A 9 11.04 14.70 0.15
CA GLU A 9 11.92 15.35 1.13
C GLU A 9 11.71 14.81 2.56
N THR A 10 10.82 13.84 2.76
CA THR A 10 10.63 13.12 4.03
C THR A 10 11.44 11.80 4.05
N ASP A 11 11.15 10.91 5.00
CA ASP A 11 11.70 9.54 5.02
C ASP A 11 11.06 8.61 3.99
N LEU A 12 10.10 9.10 3.18
CA LEU A 12 9.43 8.29 2.14
C LEU A 12 10.40 7.52 1.23
N PRO A 13 11.50 8.10 0.71
CA PRO A 13 12.42 7.35 -0.17
C PRO A 13 12.99 6.10 0.51
N ASP A 14 13.43 6.23 1.77
CA ASP A 14 13.99 5.12 2.55
C ASP A 14 12.93 4.03 2.79
N GLN A 15 11.68 4.44 3.04
CA GLN A 15 10.56 3.50 3.21
C GLN A 15 10.28 2.74 1.92
N LEU A 16 10.22 3.43 0.77
CA LEU A 16 9.95 2.82 -0.52
C LEU A 16 11.06 1.86 -0.95
N GLU A 17 12.33 2.24 -0.75
CA GLU A 17 13.47 1.37 -1.03
C GLU A 17 13.43 0.10 -0.15
N ARG A 18 13.16 0.26 1.15
CA ARG A 18 13.01 -0.86 2.09
C ARG A 18 11.89 -1.82 1.69
N LEU A 19 10.80 -1.30 1.15
CA LEU A 19 9.68 -2.11 0.69
C LEU A 19 9.90 -2.71 -0.70
N GLY A 20 11.00 -2.39 -1.39
CA GLY A 20 11.26 -2.80 -2.77
C GLY A 20 10.19 -2.25 -3.72
N THR A 21 9.59 -1.10 -3.39
CA THR A 21 8.49 -0.52 -4.16
C THR A 21 8.99 -0.09 -5.53
N THR A 22 8.26 -0.46 -6.57
CA THR A 22 8.55 -0.06 -7.95
C THR A 22 7.43 0.79 -8.56
N HIS A 23 6.22 0.71 -8.02
CA HIS A 23 5.05 1.43 -8.51
C HIS A 23 4.51 2.37 -7.44
N LEU A 24 4.16 3.59 -7.82
CA LEU A 24 3.56 4.60 -6.94
C LEU A 24 2.24 5.08 -7.51
N VAL A 25 1.18 4.94 -6.71
CA VAL A 25 -0.17 5.41 -7.04
C VAL A 25 -0.45 6.68 -6.24
N VAL A 26 -0.74 7.78 -6.94
CA VAL A 26 -0.90 9.11 -6.35
C VAL A 26 -2.38 9.51 -6.33
N ALA A 27 -2.84 9.92 -5.15
CA ALA A 27 -4.17 10.49 -4.91
C ALA A 27 -4.05 11.62 -3.85
N GLY A 28 -5.07 12.46 -3.71
CA GLY A 28 -5.11 13.53 -2.70
C GLY A 28 -5.24 14.93 -3.29
N MET A 29 -4.65 15.93 -2.64
CA MET A 29 -4.75 17.32 -3.09
C MET A 29 -3.51 18.15 -2.71
N THR A 30 -3.10 19.15 -3.50
CA THR A 30 -3.73 19.64 -4.74
C THR A 30 -3.08 19.14 -6.02
N ALA A 31 -3.88 19.03 -7.09
CA ALA A 31 -3.50 18.47 -8.38
C ALA A 31 -2.19 19.07 -8.95
N SER A 32 -2.15 20.39 -9.15
CA SER A 32 -1.01 21.11 -9.75
C SER A 32 0.13 21.44 -8.78
N LEU A 33 0.07 20.97 -7.52
CA LEU A 33 1.10 21.22 -6.51
C LEU A 33 1.59 19.90 -5.91
N CYS A 34 1.06 19.50 -4.75
CA CYS A 34 1.60 18.37 -3.99
C CYS A 34 1.53 17.06 -4.78
N CYS A 35 0.43 16.82 -5.50
CA CYS A 35 0.26 15.61 -6.31
C CYS A 35 1.23 15.62 -7.50
N GLU A 36 1.24 16.69 -8.31
CA GLU A 36 2.16 16.82 -9.44
C GLU A 36 3.63 16.74 -9.01
N SER A 37 4.01 17.47 -7.96
CA SER A 37 5.39 17.50 -7.45
C SER A 37 5.83 16.10 -7.04
N THR A 38 4.99 15.39 -6.29
CA THR A 38 5.28 14.02 -5.83
C THR A 38 5.38 13.06 -7.02
N GLY A 39 4.42 13.08 -7.95
CA GLY A 39 4.43 12.17 -9.09
C GLY A 39 5.60 12.43 -10.05
N ARG A 40 5.94 13.69 -10.32
CA ARG A 40 7.13 14.05 -11.11
C ARG A 40 8.41 13.53 -10.46
N ARG A 41 8.53 13.68 -9.14
CA ARG A 41 9.70 13.24 -8.37
C ARG A 41 9.81 11.73 -8.28
N ALA A 42 8.68 11.03 -8.23
CA ALA A 42 8.61 9.58 -8.37
C ALA A 42 9.09 9.12 -9.75
N MET A 43 8.59 9.72 -10.84
CA MET A 43 9.05 9.38 -12.20
C MET A 43 10.55 9.61 -12.38
N GLU A 44 11.07 10.75 -11.92
CA GLU A 44 12.50 11.07 -12.01
C GLU A 44 13.40 10.09 -11.23
N ARG A 45 12.85 9.44 -10.20
CA ARG A 45 13.52 8.38 -9.43
C ARG A 45 13.29 6.98 -10.01
N GLY A 46 12.57 6.85 -11.12
CA GLY A 46 12.38 5.60 -11.85
C GLY A 46 11.23 4.73 -11.34
N TYR A 47 10.31 5.27 -10.54
CA TYR A 47 9.08 4.56 -10.19
C TYR A 47 8.10 4.59 -11.36
N ASP A 48 7.30 3.54 -11.52
CA ASP A 48 6.12 3.55 -12.38
C ASP A 48 4.99 4.30 -11.68
N VAL A 49 4.57 5.44 -12.25
CA VAL A 49 3.62 6.35 -11.59
C VAL A 49 2.23 6.24 -12.21
N THR A 50 1.22 6.10 -11.35
CA THR A 50 -0.20 6.17 -11.72
C THR A 50 -0.88 7.28 -10.93
N PHE A 51 -1.57 8.20 -11.60
CA PHE A 51 -2.45 9.16 -10.93
C PHE A 51 -3.89 8.67 -10.94
N LEU A 52 -4.59 8.80 -9.81
CA LEU A 52 -6.02 8.51 -9.70
C LEU A 52 -6.84 9.78 -9.91
N SER A 53 -7.30 10.03 -11.14
CA SER A 53 -7.92 11.29 -11.57
C SER A 53 -9.11 11.70 -10.67
N ASN A 54 -10.06 10.78 -10.47
CA ASN A 54 -11.24 10.99 -9.62
C ASN A 54 -10.98 10.85 -8.11
N ALA A 55 -9.73 10.66 -7.69
CA ALA A 55 -9.26 10.75 -6.30
C ALA A 55 -8.27 11.90 -6.07
N ILE A 56 -8.18 12.85 -7.01
CA ILE A 56 -7.34 14.04 -6.90
C ILE A 56 -8.21 15.30 -6.89
N GLY A 57 -7.94 16.21 -5.96
CA GLY A 57 -8.62 17.51 -5.86
C GLY A 57 -7.73 18.66 -6.29
N ALA A 58 -8.32 19.75 -6.77
CA ALA A 58 -7.64 21.04 -7.00
C ALA A 58 -8.40 22.18 -6.32
N ASP A 59 -7.77 23.35 -6.28
CA ASP A 59 -8.35 24.59 -5.78
C ASP A 59 -9.40 25.19 -6.73
N ASN A 60 -9.28 24.94 -8.04
CA ASN A 60 -10.24 25.37 -9.04
C ASN A 60 -10.32 24.40 -10.24
N PRO A 61 -11.43 24.38 -11.01
CA PRO A 61 -11.60 23.45 -12.13
C PRO A 61 -10.54 23.61 -13.22
N ALA A 62 -10.13 24.83 -13.58
CA ALA A 62 -9.14 25.03 -14.64
C ALA A 62 -7.77 24.41 -14.28
N ALA A 63 -7.35 24.53 -13.01
CA ALA A 63 -6.14 23.89 -12.51
C ALA A 63 -6.26 22.35 -12.49
N TYR A 64 -7.43 21.82 -12.13
CA TYR A 64 -7.70 20.39 -12.20
C TYR A 64 -7.58 19.87 -13.64
N GLU A 65 -8.34 20.47 -14.58
CA GLU A 65 -8.38 20.06 -15.98
C GLU A 65 -6.99 20.09 -16.64
N ALA A 66 -6.22 21.14 -16.38
CA ALA A 66 -4.86 21.25 -16.89
C ALA A 66 -3.94 20.15 -16.31
N ALA A 67 -4.01 19.88 -15.01
CA ALA A 67 -3.20 18.85 -14.37
C ALA A 67 -3.54 17.46 -14.91
N ILE A 68 -4.82 17.08 -14.93
CA ILE A 68 -5.28 15.73 -15.32
C ILE A 68 -5.05 15.47 -16.82
N HIS A 69 -5.39 16.43 -17.70
CA HIS A 69 -5.43 16.17 -19.14
C HIS A 69 -4.18 16.60 -19.90
N LEU A 70 -3.37 17.51 -19.34
CA LEU A 70 -2.18 18.02 -20.02
C LEU A 70 -0.90 17.61 -19.30
N THR A 71 -0.82 17.79 -17.99
CA THR A 71 0.44 17.57 -17.27
C THR A 71 0.67 16.10 -16.97
N TYR A 72 -0.27 15.43 -16.29
CA TYR A 72 -0.08 14.05 -15.82
C TYR A 72 0.26 13.05 -16.94
N PRO A 73 -0.36 13.09 -18.13
CA PRO A 73 0.01 12.19 -19.23
C PRO A 73 1.46 12.34 -19.71
N LEU A 74 2.13 13.45 -19.39
CA LEU A 74 3.54 13.70 -19.72
C LEU A 74 4.50 13.20 -18.63
N ILE A 75 4.01 13.01 -17.40
CA ILE A 75 4.82 12.75 -16.21
C ILE A 75 4.34 11.54 -15.40
N ALA A 76 3.64 10.60 -16.03
CA ALA A 76 3.22 9.35 -15.42
C ALA A 76 3.06 8.25 -16.47
N ASN A 77 3.10 7.01 -16.02
CA ASN A 77 2.84 5.83 -16.85
C ASN A 77 1.33 5.66 -17.10
N ALA A 78 0.48 6.09 -16.16
CA ALA A 78 -0.97 6.01 -16.29
C ALA A 78 -1.70 7.13 -15.54
N VAL A 79 -2.88 7.47 -16.05
CA VAL A 79 -3.89 8.28 -15.36
C VAL A 79 -5.20 7.51 -15.45
N LEU A 80 -5.70 7.06 -14.31
CA LEU A 80 -6.85 6.15 -14.20
C LEU A 80 -7.89 6.70 -13.25
N GLU A 81 -9.13 6.25 -13.39
CA GLU A 81 -10.11 6.34 -12.32
C GLU A 81 -9.89 5.23 -11.28
N VAL A 82 -10.35 5.45 -10.04
CA VAL A 82 -10.24 4.48 -8.94
C VAL A 82 -10.83 3.11 -9.34
N GLU A 83 -11.97 3.07 -10.02
CA GLU A 83 -12.60 1.81 -10.42
C GLU A 83 -11.77 1.05 -11.46
N GLU A 84 -11.18 1.75 -12.42
CA GLU A 84 -10.28 1.14 -13.42
C GLU A 84 -9.02 0.58 -12.76
N PHE A 85 -8.46 1.31 -11.80
CA PHE A 85 -7.33 0.85 -11.02
C PHE A 85 -7.67 -0.40 -10.19
N LEU A 86 -8.82 -0.42 -9.51
CA LEU A 86 -9.26 -1.59 -8.73
C LEU A 86 -9.49 -2.80 -9.63
N ALA A 87 -10.14 -2.63 -10.78
CA ALA A 87 -10.35 -3.71 -11.74
C ALA A 87 -9.01 -4.31 -12.23
N ALA A 88 -7.97 -3.49 -12.40
CA ALA A 88 -6.64 -3.95 -12.79
C ALA A 88 -5.91 -4.72 -11.67
N LEU A 89 -6.27 -4.52 -10.40
CA LEU A 89 -5.69 -5.25 -9.26
C LEU A 89 -6.32 -6.64 -9.06
N GLU A 90 -7.59 -6.82 -9.43
CA GLU A 90 -8.32 -8.08 -9.24
C GLU A 90 -7.71 -9.26 -10.03
N ASP A 91 -6.93 -8.97 -11.09
CA ASP A 91 -6.16 -9.97 -11.83
C ASP A 91 -4.93 -10.53 -11.06
N HIS A 92 -4.61 -9.98 -9.89
CA HIS A 92 -3.53 -10.43 -9.02
C HIS A 92 -4.04 -10.98 -7.69
N GLU A 93 -4.78 -12.10 -7.72
CA GLU A 93 -4.99 -12.88 -6.49
C GLU A 93 -3.64 -13.31 -5.92
N VAL A 94 -3.37 -12.87 -4.68
CA VAL A 94 -2.26 -13.38 -3.90
C VAL A 94 -2.57 -14.84 -3.57
N GLY A 95 -2.00 -15.77 -4.34
CA GLY A 95 -2.23 -17.19 -4.14
C GLY A 95 -2.04 -17.59 -2.68
N SER A 96 -2.93 -18.42 -2.15
CA SER A 96 -2.91 -18.82 -0.74
C SER A 96 -1.62 -19.55 -0.39
N PRO A 97 -0.88 -19.12 0.66
CA PRO A 97 0.27 -19.85 1.18
C PRO A 97 -0.11 -21.27 1.62
N GLN A 98 0.83 -22.19 1.54
CA GLN A 98 0.70 -23.58 1.97
C GLN A 98 1.90 -24.02 2.81
N PRO A 99 1.75 -25.04 3.67
CA PRO A 99 2.89 -25.70 4.30
C PRO A 99 3.91 -26.18 3.25
N GLY A 100 5.19 -25.94 3.51
CA GLY A 100 6.30 -26.21 2.59
C GLY A 100 6.67 -25.05 1.65
N ASP A 101 5.86 -23.97 1.60
CA ASP A 101 6.25 -22.77 0.86
C ASP A 101 7.44 -22.05 1.51
N ARG A 102 8.26 -21.38 0.71
CA ARG A 102 9.42 -20.59 1.14
C ARG A 102 9.03 -19.14 1.33
N VAL A 103 9.14 -18.64 2.55
CA VAL A 103 8.91 -17.23 2.88
C VAL A 103 10.13 -16.40 2.50
N ARG A 104 9.88 -15.31 1.78
CA ARG A 104 10.88 -14.34 1.34
C ARG A 104 10.48 -12.93 1.75
N GLY A 105 11.46 -12.13 2.11
CA GLY A 105 11.25 -10.71 2.40
C GLY A 105 10.99 -9.88 1.15
N SER A 106 10.70 -8.60 1.34
CA SER A 106 10.57 -7.61 0.26
C SER A 106 11.87 -7.45 -0.54
N ASP A 107 13.01 -7.76 0.08
CA ASP A 107 14.35 -7.81 -0.51
C ASP A 107 14.65 -9.14 -1.25
N HIS A 108 13.63 -9.98 -1.45
CA HIS A 108 13.71 -11.35 -2.01
C HIS A 108 14.58 -12.33 -1.20
N GLY A 109 15.10 -11.90 -0.04
CA GLY A 109 15.91 -12.73 0.83
C GLY A 109 15.07 -13.84 1.47
N GLU A 110 15.58 -15.06 1.45
CA GLU A 110 14.90 -16.20 2.07
C GLU A 110 14.89 -16.09 3.61
N ILE A 111 13.71 -16.14 4.21
CA ILE A 111 13.47 -16.08 5.64
C ILE A 111 13.40 -17.49 6.25
N GLY A 112 12.65 -18.39 5.62
CA GLY A 112 12.48 -19.77 6.05
C GLY A 112 11.35 -20.48 5.33
N GLU A 113 11.03 -21.69 5.75
CA GLU A 113 9.94 -22.52 5.20
C GLU A 113 8.70 -22.47 6.11
N VAL A 114 7.53 -22.38 5.49
CA VAL A 114 6.24 -22.41 6.19
C VAL A 114 6.01 -23.82 6.73
N LYS A 115 5.97 -23.95 8.06
CA LYS A 115 5.57 -25.21 8.71
C LYS A 115 4.06 -25.38 8.72
N GLU A 116 3.34 -24.30 8.97
CA GLU A 116 1.88 -24.31 9.12
C GLU A 116 1.31 -22.97 8.67
N VAL A 117 0.11 -23.02 8.08
CA VAL A 117 -0.70 -21.85 7.75
C VAL A 117 -1.93 -21.91 8.63
N VAL A 118 -2.13 -20.88 9.45
CA VAL A 118 -3.25 -20.79 10.37
C VAL A 118 -4.18 -19.70 9.90
N GLU A 119 -5.41 -20.07 9.58
CA GLU A 119 -6.48 -19.15 9.19
C GLU A 119 -6.93 -18.28 10.37
N ALA A 120 -7.49 -17.12 10.04
CA ALA A 120 -8.02 -16.22 11.06
C ALA A 120 -9.19 -16.87 11.82
N SER A 121 -9.21 -16.67 13.14
CA SER A 121 -10.29 -17.02 14.05
C SER A 121 -10.76 -15.77 14.80
N PRO A 122 -11.86 -15.83 15.60
CA PRO A 122 -12.31 -14.69 16.39
C PRO A 122 -11.26 -14.11 17.33
N ASP A 123 -10.34 -14.94 17.85
CA ASP A 123 -9.34 -14.54 18.83
C ASP A 123 -7.96 -14.30 18.21
N THR A 124 -7.66 -14.96 17.10
CA THR A 124 -6.31 -15.00 16.50
C THR A 124 -6.36 -14.57 15.05
N ALA A 125 -5.57 -13.56 14.68
CA ALA A 125 -5.40 -13.20 13.28
C ALA A 125 -4.65 -14.30 12.52
N GLY A 126 -4.93 -14.49 11.23
CA GLY A 126 -4.27 -15.52 10.45
C GLY A 126 -2.76 -15.29 10.31
N TYR A 127 -1.96 -16.36 10.33
CA TYR A 127 -0.49 -16.29 10.29
C TYR A 127 0.17 -17.50 9.62
N LEU A 128 1.43 -17.32 9.23
CA LEU A 128 2.37 -18.37 8.83
C LEU A 128 3.28 -18.69 10.02
N LEU A 129 3.40 -19.98 10.36
CA LEU A 129 4.39 -20.44 11.32
C LEU A 129 5.68 -20.77 10.58
N VAL A 130 6.73 -19.99 10.81
CA VAL A 130 8.09 -20.27 10.31
C VAL A 130 8.97 -20.69 11.49
N PRO A 131 9.43 -21.95 11.56
CA PRO A 131 10.25 -22.42 12.66
C PRO A 131 11.58 -21.69 12.76
N ARG A 132 12.19 -21.71 13.95
CA ARG A 132 13.57 -21.22 14.13
C ARG A 132 14.52 -21.88 13.13
N GLY A 133 15.52 -21.13 12.68
CA GLY A 133 16.46 -21.58 11.67
C GLY A 133 17.73 -20.72 11.66
N LEU A 134 18.38 -20.65 10.49
CA LEU A 134 19.60 -19.85 10.35
C LEU A 134 19.35 -18.34 10.52
N VAL A 135 18.17 -17.88 10.12
CA VAL A 135 17.76 -16.47 10.13
C VAL A 135 16.98 -16.11 11.39
N LEU A 136 16.12 -17.02 11.86
CA LEU A 136 15.18 -16.79 12.96
C LEU A 136 15.65 -17.48 14.24
N LYS A 137 15.73 -16.73 15.35
CA LYS A 137 16.22 -17.25 16.64
C LYS A 137 15.17 -18.07 17.40
N HIS A 138 13.90 -17.86 17.09
CA HIS A 138 12.75 -18.54 17.66
C HIS A 138 11.73 -18.81 16.54
N ASP A 139 10.72 -19.63 16.85
CA ASP A 139 9.58 -19.80 15.97
C ASP A 139 8.90 -18.43 15.77
N THR A 140 8.59 -18.10 14.52
CA THR A 140 8.11 -16.77 14.14
C THR A 140 6.73 -16.89 13.51
N TYR A 141 5.78 -16.11 14.03
CA TYR A 141 4.37 -16.10 13.66
C TYR A 141 4.09 -14.91 12.74
N ILE A 142 4.37 -15.09 11.45
CA ILE A 142 4.30 -14.02 10.45
C ILE A 142 2.83 -13.79 10.07
N PRO A 143 2.23 -12.60 10.30
CA PRO A 143 0.82 -12.37 10.00
C PRO A 143 0.53 -12.51 8.50
N LEU A 144 -0.58 -13.18 8.14
CA LEU A 144 -0.96 -13.40 6.74
C LEU A 144 -1.14 -12.11 5.94
N GLU A 145 -1.55 -11.02 6.59
CA GLU A 145 -1.68 -9.70 5.94
C GLU A 145 -0.37 -9.11 5.43
N THR A 146 0.77 -9.62 5.89
CA THR A 146 2.08 -9.19 5.39
C THR A 146 2.41 -9.85 4.05
N VAL A 147 1.72 -10.94 3.70
CA VAL A 147 1.90 -11.65 2.43
C VAL A 147 1.33 -10.80 1.30
N VAL A 148 2.19 -10.41 0.37
CA VAL A 148 1.84 -9.54 -0.75
C VAL A 148 1.82 -10.27 -2.08
N ARG A 149 2.44 -11.44 -2.17
CA ARG A 149 2.56 -12.19 -3.43
C ARG A 149 2.94 -13.65 -3.18
N LYS A 150 2.45 -14.55 -4.04
CA LYS A 150 2.91 -15.93 -4.14
C LYS A 150 3.27 -16.26 -5.59
N VAL A 151 4.42 -16.90 -5.80
CA VAL A 151 4.87 -17.39 -7.11
C VAL A 151 5.39 -18.80 -6.96
N GLY A 152 4.68 -19.79 -7.50
CA GLY A 152 5.00 -21.20 -7.28
C GLY A 152 4.99 -21.52 -5.78
N HIS A 153 6.15 -21.90 -5.25
CA HIS A 153 6.38 -22.19 -3.83
C HIS A 153 7.00 -21.02 -3.05
N ASP A 154 7.27 -19.87 -3.68
CA ASP A 154 7.82 -18.70 -2.99
C ASP A 154 6.67 -17.76 -2.55
N VAL A 155 6.61 -17.44 -1.26
CA VAL A 155 5.66 -16.50 -0.64
C VAL A 155 6.44 -15.25 -0.21
N PHE A 156 6.00 -14.07 -0.64
CA PHE A 156 6.67 -12.81 -0.38
C PHE A 156 5.93 -12.00 0.67
N VAL A 157 6.65 -11.50 1.67
CA VAL A 157 6.13 -10.57 2.67
C VAL A 157 6.65 -9.16 2.46
N ASN A 158 5.87 -8.14 2.83
CA ASN A 158 6.23 -6.72 2.68
C ASN A 158 7.29 -6.22 3.68
N ILE A 159 8.09 -7.11 4.26
CA ILE A 159 9.13 -6.78 5.24
C ILE A 159 10.46 -7.39 4.79
N PRO A 160 11.58 -6.66 4.81
CA PRO A 160 12.89 -7.23 4.45
C PRO A 160 13.32 -8.34 5.38
N LYS A 161 14.08 -9.32 4.87
CA LYS A 161 14.59 -10.47 5.63
C LYS A 161 15.23 -10.08 6.97
N LEU A 162 16.08 -9.06 6.97
CA LEU A 162 16.82 -8.63 8.17
C LEU A 162 15.94 -7.95 9.23
N ILE A 163 14.75 -7.48 8.84
CA ILE A 163 13.80 -6.83 9.73
C ILE A 163 12.84 -7.86 10.32
N VAL A 164 12.48 -8.90 9.58
CA VAL A 164 11.58 -9.96 10.07
C VAL A 164 12.08 -10.58 11.38
N ALA A 165 13.39 -10.83 11.52
CA ALA A 165 13.98 -11.36 12.74
C ALA A 165 13.95 -10.41 13.96
N LYS A 166 13.56 -9.14 13.76
CA LYS A 166 13.42 -8.12 14.82
C LYS A 166 11.95 -7.80 15.12
N MET A 167 11.01 -8.38 14.37
CA MET A 167 9.59 -8.14 14.58
C MET A 167 9.12 -8.83 15.88
N PRO A 168 8.13 -8.27 16.58
CA PRO A 168 7.53 -8.87 17.78
C PRO A 168 6.55 -9.99 17.38
N TRP A 169 7.07 -11.00 16.68
CA TRP A 169 6.31 -12.13 16.13
C TRP A 169 6.73 -13.45 16.79
N ASP A 170 7.06 -13.39 18.08
CA ASP A 170 7.35 -14.51 18.95
C ASP A 170 6.09 -15.22 19.45
N LEU A 171 4.92 -14.62 19.26
CA LEU A 171 3.61 -15.15 19.59
C LEU A 171 2.62 -14.99 18.43
N PRO A 172 1.58 -15.83 18.34
CA PRO A 172 0.49 -15.65 17.38
C PRO A 172 -0.13 -14.24 17.48
N PRO A 173 -0.40 -13.55 16.34
CA PRO A 173 -0.99 -12.23 16.36
C PRO A 173 -2.46 -12.27 16.85
N ALA A 174 -2.80 -11.36 17.76
CA ALA A 174 -4.17 -11.24 18.26
C ALA A 174 -5.09 -10.59 17.22
N ALA A 175 -6.32 -11.09 17.08
CA ALA A 175 -7.30 -10.53 16.14
C ALA A 175 -7.61 -9.05 16.45
N ALA A 176 -7.77 -8.71 17.73
CA ALA A 176 -8.05 -7.34 18.18
C ALA A 176 -6.93 -6.34 17.84
N GLU A 177 -5.66 -6.76 17.87
CA GLU A 177 -4.54 -5.88 17.50
C GLU A 177 -4.51 -5.57 16.00
N GLN A 178 -4.87 -6.55 15.15
CA GLN A 178 -5.01 -6.30 13.72
C GLN A 178 -6.20 -5.41 13.40
N GLU A 179 -7.34 -5.63 14.06
CA GLU A 179 -8.53 -4.80 13.87
C GLU A 179 -8.25 -3.34 14.26
N ALA A 180 -7.54 -3.12 15.37
CA ALA A 180 -7.11 -1.78 15.78
C ALA A 180 -6.24 -1.08 14.73
N LYS A 181 -5.40 -1.81 13.97
CA LYS A 181 -4.59 -1.24 12.87
C LYS A 181 -5.43 -0.87 11.66
N ARG A 182 -6.43 -1.68 11.31
CA ARG A 182 -7.27 -1.47 10.13
C ARG A 182 -8.31 -0.37 10.35
N GLY A 183 -8.71 -0.18 11.60
CA GLY A 183 -9.82 0.69 11.95
C GLY A 183 -11.17 0.07 11.59
N PRO A 184 -12.28 0.74 11.97
CA PRO A 184 -13.62 0.23 11.77
C PRO A 184 -13.96 0.10 10.28
N ARG A 185 -14.73 -0.92 9.92
CA ARG A 185 -15.16 -1.12 8.53
C ARG A 185 -16.10 0.00 8.10
N ARG A 186 -16.21 0.22 6.79
CA ARG A 186 -17.13 1.21 6.20
C ARG A 186 -18.56 1.15 6.75
N GLY A 187 -19.09 -0.06 7.02
CA GLY A 187 -20.45 -0.25 7.54
C GLY A 187 -20.60 0.01 9.05
N GLU A 188 -19.49 0.15 9.77
CA GLU A 188 -19.43 0.28 11.23
C GLU A 188 -19.15 1.72 11.69
N VAL A 189 -18.91 2.64 10.76
CA VAL A 189 -18.74 4.07 11.04
C VAL A 189 -20.01 4.85 10.75
N GLU A 190 -20.41 5.72 11.67
CA GLU A 190 -21.60 6.59 11.54
C GLU A 190 -21.52 7.48 10.29
N ARG A 191 -20.32 7.97 9.97
CA ARG A 191 -20.02 8.74 8.77
C ARG A 191 -18.64 8.39 8.24
N LEU A 192 -18.57 8.11 6.94
CA LEU A 192 -17.32 8.21 6.20
C LEU A 192 -16.92 9.68 6.08
N TYR A 193 -15.61 9.93 6.08
CA TYR A 193 -15.09 11.20 5.61
C TYR A 193 -15.43 11.33 4.11
N ARG A 194 -16.51 12.02 3.78
CA ARG A 194 -16.87 12.32 2.39
C ARG A 194 -16.21 13.63 2.00
N SER A 195 -15.44 13.66 0.91
CA SER A 195 -15.26 14.88 0.16
C SER A 195 -16.63 15.30 -0.38
N ARG A 196 -17.11 16.48 0.00
CA ARG A 196 -18.19 17.12 -0.76
C ARG A 196 -17.56 17.65 -2.02
N ASP A 197 -18.07 17.24 -3.18
CA ASP A 197 -17.78 17.91 -4.43
C ASP A 197 -18.35 19.34 -4.35
N PRO A 198 -17.50 20.39 -4.28
CA PRO A 198 -17.97 21.77 -4.25
C PRO A 198 -18.71 22.17 -5.53
N SER A 199 -18.45 21.47 -6.64
CA SER A 199 -18.99 21.80 -7.96
C SER A 199 -20.40 21.26 -8.21
N SER A 200 -20.86 20.31 -7.40
CA SER A 200 -22.26 19.83 -7.41
C SER A 200 -23.22 20.70 -6.57
N TRP A 201 -22.75 21.82 -6.01
CA TRP A 201 -23.59 22.72 -5.22
C TRP A 201 -24.41 23.66 -6.12
N GLU A 202 -25.70 23.35 -6.30
CA GLU A 202 -26.67 24.19 -7.01
C GLU A 202 -26.94 25.56 -6.35
N GLY A 203 -26.41 25.83 -5.14
CA GLY A 203 -26.63 27.08 -4.41
C GLY A 203 -25.59 28.18 -4.66
N ALA A 204 -24.61 27.98 -5.55
CA ALA A 204 -23.56 28.98 -5.85
C ALA A 204 -23.99 30.07 -6.84
N ARG A 205 -25.25 30.08 -7.26
CA ARG A 205 -25.82 31.10 -8.14
C ARG A 205 -26.81 31.94 -7.36
N ASP A 206 -26.29 32.89 -6.59
CA ASP A 206 -26.95 34.14 -6.20
C ASP A 206 -25.89 35.24 -6.08
#